data_AF-A0A9P9DCH5-F1
#
_entry.id   AF-A0A9P9DCH5-F1
#
_cell.length_a   1.000
_cell.length_b   1.000
_cell.length_c   1.000
_cell.angle_alpha   90.00
_cell.angle_beta   90.00
_cell.angle_gamma   90.00
#
_symmetry.space_group_name_H-M   'P 1'
#
loop_
_entity.id
_entity.type
_entity.pdbx_description
1 polymer ?
#
loop_
_entity_poly.entity_id
_entity_poly.type
_entity_poly.pdbx_seq_one_letter_code
_entity_poly.pdbx_strand_id
1 'polypeptide(L)' 'LSYAGQPVFKYMRQVKADVEEIVTTFTKLHNPRVLHCDAGPRNVLYDVRNGRCMIVYLERAEVHTRQPLRPIS' A
#
# COMPACT_ATOMS: atom_id res chain seq x y z
N LEU A 1 -6.13 -12.84 10.66
CA LEU A 1 -4.99 -13.24 9.81
C LEU A 1 -3.77 -12.43 10.23
N SER A 2 -2.86 -12.99 11.03
CA SER A 2 -1.57 -12.34 11.30
C SER A 2 -0.55 -12.86 10.27
N TYR A 3 -0.23 -12.04 9.27
CA TYR A 3 0.80 -12.38 8.30
C TYR A 3 2.18 -12.14 8.93
N ALA A 4 3.03 -13.18 8.99
CA ALA A 4 4.36 -13.14 9.62
C ALA A 4 5.45 -12.48 8.74
N GLY A 5 5.06 -11.56 7.86
CA GLY A 5 6.01 -10.78 7.06
C GLY A 5 6.78 -9.79 7.94
N GLN A 6 8.02 -9.49 7.57
CA GLN A 6 8.80 -8.52 8.30
C GLN A 6 8.56 -7.10 7.77
N PRO A 7 8.58 -6.08 8.65
CA PRO A 7 8.41 -4.70 8.24
C PRO A 7 9.45 -4.29 7.19
N VAL A 8 9.00 -3.58 6.17
CA VAL A 8 9.81 -3.21 4.99
C VAL A 8 11.09 -2.46 5.38
N PHE A 9 11.02 -1.65 6.44
CA PHE A 9 12.13 -0.82 6.93
C PHE A 9 13.32 -1.62 7.48
N LYS A 10 13.15 -2.93 7.80
CA LYS A 10 14.27 -3.79 8.21
C LYS A 10 15.10 -4.31 7.02
N TYR A 11 14.53 -4.31 5.81
CA TYR A 11 15.12 -4.94 4.63
C TYR A 11 15.47 -3.94 3.54
N MET A 12 14.81 -2.78 3.54
CA MET A 12 15.11 -1.72 2.59
C MET A 12 16.43 -1.05 2.90
N ARG A 13 17.29 -1.00 1.89
CA ARG A 13 18.54 -0.24 1.94
C ARG A 13 18.31 1.26 1.67
N GLN A 14 17.03 1.68 1.63
CA GLN A 14 16.59 3.03 1.25
C GLN A 14 17.12 3.42 -0.15
N VAL A 15 17.26 2.44 -1.04
CA VAL A 15 17.69 2.68 -2.42
C VAL A 15 16.49 3.03 -3.29
N LYS A 16 16.71 3.73 -4.40
CA LYS A 16 15.64 4.19 -5.30
C LYS A 16 14.66 3.08 -5.71
N ALA A 17 15.18 1.87 -5.98
CA ALA A 17 14.38 0.71 -6.36
C ALA A 17 13.38 0.26 -5.27
N ASP A 18 13.75 0.39 -4.00
CA ASP A 18 12.89 0.05 -2.86
C ASP A 18 11.68 1.00 -2.83
N VAL A 19 11.92 2.30 -3.01
CA VAL A 19 10.88 3.33 -3.03
C VAL A 19 9.93 3.13 -4.21
N GLU A 20 10.47 2.81 -5.40
CA GLU A 20 9.67 2.56 -6.61
C GLU A 20 8.71 1.37 -6.45
N GLU A 21 9.14 0.30 -5.77
CA GLU A 21 8.27 -0.86 -5.51
C GLU A 21 7.12 -0.53 -4.54
N ILE A 22 7.37 0.29 -3.51
CA ILE A 22 6.32 0.77 -2.60
C ILE A 22 5.30 1.61 -3.38
N VAL A 23 5.78 2.58 -4.16
CA VAL A 23 4.91 3.44 -4.99
C VAL A 23 4.09 2.60 -5.97
N THR A 24 4.71 1.61 -6.60
CA THR A 24 4.03 0.66 -7.50
C THR A 24 2.95 -0.13 -6.78
N THR A 25 3.22 -0.59 -5.56
CA THR A 25 2.27 -1.37 -4.75
C THR A 25 1.08 -0.53 -4.32
N PHE A 26 1.30 0.72 -3.89
CA PHE A 26 0.20 1.65 -3.57
C PHE A 26 -0.60 2.06 -4.81
N THR A 27 0.05 2.22 -5.97
CA THR A 27 -0.65 2.47 -7.24
C THR A 27 -1.62 1.33 -7.55
N LYS A 28 -1.19 0.08 -7.37
CA LYS A 28 -2.07 -1.09 -7.55
C LYS A 28 -3.23 -1.11 -6.56
N LEU A 29 -3.03 -0.66 -5.32
CA LEU A 29 -4.10 -0.51 -4.32
C LEU A 29 -5.07 0.62 -4.67
N HIS A 30 -4.58 1.71 -5.25
CA HIS A 30 -5.38 2.86 -5.64
C HIS A 30 -6.18 2.64 -6.93
N ASN A 31 -5.75 1.73 -7.82
CA ASN A 31 -6.49 1.38 -9.04
C ASN A 31 -7.96 0.98 -8.78
N PRO A 32 -8.28 0.10 -7.83
CA PRO A 32 -9.66 -0.17 -7.41
C PRO A 32 -10.27 0.91 -6.50
N ARG A 33 -9.67 2.11 -6.41
CA ARG A 33 -10.08 3.24 -5.57
C ARG A 33 -10.07 2.93 -4.06
N VAL A 34 -9.14 2.09 -3.62
CA VAL A 34 -8.94 1.82 -2.19
C VAL A 34 -7.87 2.76 -1.67
N LEU A 35 -8.21 3.60 -0.69
CA LEU A 35 -7.26 4.43 0.04
C LEU A 35 -6.91 3.74 1.36
N HIS A 36 -5.62 3.58 1.68
CA HIS A 36 -5.22 2.84 2.89
C HIS A 36 -5.49 3.58 4.22
N CYS A 37 -5.44 4.91 4.23
CA CYS A 37 -5.61 5.77 5.41
C CYS A 37 -4.67 5.51 6.62
N ASP A 38 -3.61 4.72 6.42
CA ASP A 38 -2.54 4.46 7.40
C ASP A 38 -1.27 3.91 6.74
N ALA A 39 -0.78 4.58 5.69
CA ALA A 39 0.30 4.09 4.82
C ALA A 39 1.71 4.20 5.42
N GLY A 40 1.87 4.05 6.74
CA GLY A 40 3.19 4.12 7.38
C GLY A 40 4.09 2.94 7.01
N PRO A 41 5.43 3.06 7.05
CA PRO A 41 6.37 1.97 6.72
C PRO A 41 6.16 0.67 7.51
N ARG A 42 5.54 0.75 8.70
CA ARG A 42 5.16 -0.41 9.52
C ARG A 42 4.08 -1.29 8.88
N ASN A 43 3.26 -0.70 8.00
CA ASN A 43 2.16 -1.35 7.29
C ASN A 43 2.55 -1.77 5.87
N VAL A 44 3.83 -1.64 5.53
CA VAL A 44 4.42 -2.21 4.33
C VAL A 44 5.37 -3.32 4.78
N LEU A 45 5.23 -4.49 4.21
CA LEU A 45 6.06 -5.66 4.47
C LEU A 45 6.87 -5.99 3.22
N TYR A 46 8.08 -6.51 3.42
CA TYR A 46 8.90 -7.01 2.33
C TYR A 46 8.88 -8.54 2.32
N ASP A 47 8.48 -9.14 1.20
CA ASP A 47 8.59 -10.58 1.00
C ASP A 47 9.91 -10.91 0.31
N VAL A 48 10.90 -11.32 1.12
CA VAL A 48 12.24 -11.71 0.66
C VAL A 48 12.23 -12.87 -0.34
N ARG A 49 11.17 -13.68 -0.40
CA ARG A 49 11.11 -14.86 -1.28
C ARG A 49 10.90 -14.47 -2.73
N ASN A 50 10.19 -13.37 -2.98
CA ASN A 50 9.87 -12.88 -4.33
C ASN A 50 10.34 -11.44 -4.59
N GLY A 51 10.94 -10.80 -3.58
CA GLY A 51 11.48 -9.46 -3.65
C GLY A 51 10.43 -8.35 -3.75
N ARG A 52 9.19 -8.61 -3.34
CA ARG A 52 8.06 -7.67 -3.50
C ARG A 52 7.61 -7.06 -2.20
N CYS A 53 6.98 -5.89 -2.31
CA CYS A 53 6.28 -5.27 -1.19
C CYS A 53 4.84 -5.78 -1.08
N MET A 54 4.36 -5.86 0.16
CA MET A 54 2.97 -6.14 0.49
C MET A 54 2.45 -5.05 1.42
N ILE A 55 1.27 -4.53 1.12
CA ILE A 55 0.58 -3.58 2.00
C ILE A 55 -0.35 -4.37 2.93
N VAL A 56 -0.29 -4.10 4.23
CA VAL A 56 -1.06 -4.78 5.27
C VAL A 56 -1.76 -3.79 6.18
N TYR A 57 -2.68 -4.26 7.03
CA TYR A 57 -3.43 -3.43 7.96
C TYR A 57 -4.41 -2.47 7.27
N LEU A 58 -5.29 -3.06 6.46
CA LEU A 58 -6.35 -2.37 5.70
C LEU A 58 -7.60 -2.03 6.54
N GLU A 59 -7.55 -2.13 7.86
CA GLU A 59 -8.74 -1.90 8.71
C GLU A 59 -9.26 -0.45 8.65
N ARG A 60 -8.37 0.51 8.35
CA ARG A 60 -8.72 1.92 8.15
C ARG A 60 -8.94 2.26 6.68
N ALA A 61 -8.80 1.28 5.79
CA ALA A 61 -8.86 1.53 4.36
C ALA A 61 -10.29 1.89 3.93
N GLU A 62 -10.40 2.86 3.05
CA GLU A 62 -11.65 3.35 2.51
C GLU A 62 -11.77 2.99 1.04
N VAL A 63 -12.93 2.48 0.63
CA VAL A 63 -13.26 2.33 -0.79
C VAL A 63 -13.94 3.60 -1.26
N HIS A 64 -13.24 4.40 -2.07
CA HIS A 64 -13.80 5.61 -2.66
C HIS A 64 -14.55 5.28 -3.95
N THR A 65 -15.76 4.73 -3.79
CA THR A 65 -16.70 4.49 -4.89
C THR A 65 -17.45 5.75 -5.35
N ARG A 66 -17.15 6.94 -4.80
CA ARG A 66 -17.89 8.18 -5.11
C ARG A 66 -18.05 8.34 -6.62
N GLN A 67 -19.30 8.29 -7.07
CA GLN A 67 -19.67 8.87 -8.36
C GLN A 67 -19.38 10.38 -8.27
N PRO A 68 -18.93 11.03 -9.34
CA PRO A 68 -18.84 12.48 -9.36
C PRO A 68 -20.20 13.03 -8.90
N LEU A 69 -20.19 13.95 -7.93
CA LEU A 69 -21.39 14.71 -7.62
C LEU A 69 -21.84 15.34 -8.94
N ARG A 70 -23.06 15.01 -9.40
CA ARG A 70 -23.57 15.54 -10.66
C ARG A 70 -23.46 17.07 -10.63
N PRO A 71 -23.23 17.73 -11.78
CA PRO A 71 -23.19 19.19 -11.82
C PRO A 71 -24.48 19.76 -11.23
N ILE A 72 -24.34 20.78 -10.38
CA ILE A 72 -25.48 21.60 -9.98
C ILE A 72 -25.89 22.36 -11.25
N SER A 73 -27.11 22.08 -11.74
CA SER A 73 -27.71 22.78 -12.88
C SER A 73 -28.26 24.13 -12.45
#